data_AF-A0A349KH57-F1
#
_entry.id   AF-A0A349KH57-F1
#
_cell.length_a   1.000
_cell.length_b   1.000
_cell.length_c   1.000
_cell.angle_alpha   90.00
_cell.angle_beta   90.00
_cell.angle_gamma   90.00
#
_symmetry.space_group_name_H-M   'P 1'
#
loop_
_entity.id
_entity.type
_entity.pdbx_description
1 polymer ?
#
loop_
_entity_poly.entity_id
_entity_poly.type
_entity_poly.pdbx_seq_one_letter_code
_entity_poly.pdbx_strand_id
1 'polypeptide(L)'
;MKVICLTGGLASGKSTAVKHLADKGAVVIDADILGHQAYNPGTAAFDDVIATFGEEVRGDDGQIDRKVLGGKVFGKPGELRQLTDIVWPEIRRLAELELAAIADRNPEAIVVLEAAVLFEAGWEDIGEEIWVLTVDRETAIARSMARDNVPRDAVERRLDSQLSNEVRTS
;
A
#
# COMPACT_ATOMS: atom_id res chain seq x y z
N MET A 1 -12.92 11.96 -15.34
CA MET A 1 -12.70 10.92 -14.32
C MET A 1 -12.19 11.65 -13.10
N LYS A 2 -12.56 11.22 -11.90
CA LYS A 2 -12.09 11.81 -10.64
C LYS A 2 -11.32 10.74 -9.87
N VAL A 3 -10.11 11.04 -9.43
CA VAL A 3 -9.23 10.15 -8.66
C VAL A 3 -9.04 10.72 -7.25
N ILE A 4 -9.42 9.92 -6.25
CA ILE A 4 -9.28 10.22 -4.84
C ILE A 4 -8.23 9.27 -4.27
N CYS A 5 -7.10 9.81 -3.81
CA CYS A 5 -6.09 9.06 -3.07
C CYS A 5 -6.54 8.92 -1.61
N LEU A 6 -6.91 7.71 -1.20
CA LEU A 6 -7.37 7.41 0.15
C LEU A 6 -6.22 6.80 0.96
N THR A 7 -5.87 7.47 2.06
CA THR A 7 -4.83 7.01 2.98
C THR A 7 -5.27 7.14 4.43
N GLY A 8 -4.39 6.78 5.37
CA GLY A 8 -4.69 6.76 6.79
C GLY A 8 -3.83 5.78 7.57
N GLY A 9 -3.71 6.02 8.87
CA GLY A 9 -2.90 5.19 9.76
C GLY A 9 -3.46 3.78 10.01
N LEU A 10 -2.74 3.02 10.84
CA LEU A 10 -3.16 1.71 11.31
C LEU A 10 -4.57 1.76 11.93
N ALA A 11 -5.43 0.80 11.55
CA ALA A 11 -6.78 0.62 12.09
C ALA A 11 -7.71 1.87 12.01
N SER A 12 -7.41 2.81 11.11
CA SER A 12 -8.26 3.99 10.88
C SER A 12 -9.58 3.69 10.18
N GLY A 13 -9.72 2.52 9.56
CA GLY A 13 -10.95 2.09 8.88
C GLY A 13 -10.98 2.34 7.37
N LYS A 14 -9.81 2.55 6.73
CA LYS A 14 -9.67 2.69 5.26
C LYS A 14 -10.48 1.66 4.48
N SER A 15 -10.25 0.37 4.71
CA SER A 15 -10.95 -0.70 3.99
C SER A 15 -12.48 -0.66 4.18
N THR A 16 -12.98 -0.18 5.33
CA THR A 16 -14.43 0.03 5.53
C THR A 16 -14.95 1.19 4.67
N ALA A 17 -14.21 2.30 4.60
CA ALA A 17 -14.58 3.44 3.76
C ALA A 17 -14.48 3.10 2.27
N VAL A 18 -13.43 2.39 1.86
CA VAL A 18 -13.27 1.88 0.48
C VAL A 18 -14.44 1.00 0.09
N LYS A 19 -14.81 0.03 0.94
CA LYS A 19 -15.99 -0.80 0.70
C LYS A 19 -17.26 0.04 0.56
N HIS A 20 -17.46 1.01 1.45
CA HIS A 20 -18.63 1.89 1.39
C HIS A 20 -18.69 2.73 0.11
N LEU A 21 -17.54 3.22 -0.37
CA LEU A 21 -17.44 3.98 -1.62
C LEU A 21 -17.66 3.07 -2.84
N ALA A 22 -17.12 1.85 -2.81
CA ALA A 22 -17.35 0.83 -3.83
C ALA A 22 -18.84 0.45 -3.94
N ASP A 23 -19.52 0.26 -2.81
CA ASP A 23 -20.97 -0.01 -2.74
C ASP A 23 -21.80 1.15 -3.35
N LYS A 24 -21.23 2.36 -3.41
CA LYS A 24 -21.83 3.55 -4.04
C LYS A 24 -21.44 3.73 -5.52
N GLY A 25 -20.64 2.82 -6.08
CA GLY A 25 -20.26 2.83 -7.49
C GLY A 25 -18.87 3.39 -7.79
N ALA A 26 -18.05 3.69 -6.77
CA ALA A 26 -16.64 4.03 -7.01
C ALA A 26 -15.86 2.80 -7.48
N VAL A 27 -14.92 3.00 -8.40
CA VAL A 27 -13.93 1.99 -8.78
C VAL A 27 -12.78 2.07 -7.78
N VAL A 28 -12.32 0.93 -7.28
CA VAL A 28 -11.24 0.88 -6.29
C VAL A 28 -9.98 0.32 -6.94
N ILE A 29 -8.88 1.04 -6.75
CA ILE A 29 -7.52 0.56 -7.00
C ILE A 29 -6.85 0.40 -5.64
N ASP A 30 -6.37 -0.80 -5.33
CA ASP A 30 -5.70 -1.11 -4.08
C ASP A 30 -4.18 -1.22 -4.32
N ALA A 31 -3.42 -0.26 -3.79
CA ALA A 31 -1.98 -0.22 -3.97
C ALA A 31 -1.25 -1.40 -3.30
N ASP A 32 -1.82 -2.04 -2.28
CA ASP A 32 -1.23 -3.23 -1.66
C ASP A 32 -1.37 -4.45 -2.61
N ILE A 33 -2.50 -4.53 -3.34
CA ILE A 33 -2.66 -5.54 -4.42
C ILE A 33 -1.66 -5.28 -5.54
N LEU A 34 -1.52 -4.03 -5.99
CA LEU A 34 -0.52 -3.66 -6.99
C LEU A 34 0.91 -3.95 -6.51
N GLY A 35 1.19 -3.77 -5.22
CA GLY A 35 2.47 -4.12 -4.62
C GLY A 35 2.81 -5.60 -4.72
N HIS A 36 1.82 -6.49 -4.64
CA HIS A 36 2.03 -7.91 -4.91
C HIS A 36 2.27 -8.20 -6.39
N GLN A 37 1.66 -7.43 -7.29
CA GLN A 37 1.80 -7.61 -8.73
C GLN A 37 3.08 -6.99 -9.30
N ALA A 38 3.65 -6.01 -8.61
CA ALA A 38 4.81 -5.24 -9.06
C ALA A 38 6.01 -6.14 -9.37
N TYR A 39 6.23 -7.18 -8.57
CA TYR A 39 7.28 -8.18 -8.78
C TYR A 39 6.71 -9.52 -9.27
N ASN A 40 5.65 -9.51 -10.08
CA ASN A 40 5.25 -10.74 -10.78
C ASN A 40 6.33 -11.17 -11.78
N PRO A 41 6.48 -12.48 -12.05
CA PRO A 41 7.45 -12.96 -13.04
C PRO A 41 7.28 -12.25 -14.39
N GLY A 42 8.40 -11.74 -14.93
CA GLY A 42 8.44 -11.00 -16.19
C GLY A 42 8.36 -9.48 -16.06
N THR A 43 8.20 -8.93 -14.85
CA THR A 43 8.41 -7.49 -14.62
C THR A 43 9.90 -7.19 -14.36
N ALA A 44 10.33 -5.96 -14.63
CA ALA A 44 11.69 -5.53 -14.28
C ALA A 44 11.93 -5.58 -12.77
N ALA A 45 10.93 -5.21 -11.97
CA ALA A 45 11.02 -5.26 -10.51
C ALA A 45 11.20 -6.69 -9.97
N PHE A 46 10.68 -7.73 -10.65
CA PHE A 46 10.97 -9.12 -10.28
C PHE A 46 12.46 -9.45 -10.39
N ASP A 47 13.07 -9.10 -11.52
CA ASP A 47 14.50 -9.33 -11.76
C ASP A 47 15.36 -8.52 -10.78
N ASP A 48 15.00 -7.25 -10.53
CA ASP A 48 15.71 -6.37 -9.58
C ASP A 48 15.61 -6.87 -8.14
N VAL A 49 14.46 -7.41 -7.73
CA VAL A 49 14.27 -8.03 -6.40
C VAL A 49 15.18 -9.25 -6.26
N ILE A 50 15.24 -10.13 -7.26
CA ILE A 50 16.13 -11.31 -7.23
C ILE A 50 17.60 -10.88 -7.20
N ALA A 51 17.99 -9.92 -8.04
CA ALA A 51 19.36 -9.42 -8.09
C ALA A 51 19.79 -8.79 -6.75
N THR A 52 18.88 -8.13 -6.05
CA THR A 52 19.16 -7.44 -4.78
C THR A 52 19.14 -8.38 -3.58
N PHE A 53 18.15 -9.28 -3.51
CA PHE A 53 17.89 -10.09 -2.31
C PHE A 53 18.35 -11.56 -2.44
N GLY A 54 18.82 -11.97 -3.62
CA GLY A 54 19.36 -13.29 -3.94
C GLY A 54 18.31 -14.26 -4.48
N GLU A 55 18.74 -15.27 -5.24
CA GLU A 55 17.86 -16.27 -5.88
C GLU A 55 16.97 -17.01 -4.88
N GLU A 56 17.35 -17.09 -3.60
CA GLU A 56 16.55 -17.73 -2.55
C GLU A 56 15.19 -17.06 -2.31
N VAL A 57 14.99 -15.82 -2.76
CA VAL A 57 13.66 -15.19 -2.70
C VAL A 57 12.72 -15.69 -3.77
N ARG A 58 13.20 -16.46 -4.75
CA ARG A 58 12.38 -17.10 -5.76
C ARG A 58 11.88 -18.44 -5.23
N GLY A 59 10.55 -18.58 -5.17
CA GLY A 59 9.88 -19.82 -4.83
C GLY A 59 9.93 -20.85 -5.96
N ASP A 60 9.62 -22.09 -5.62
CA ASP A 60 9.61 -23.22 -6.56
C ASP A 60 8.57 -23.07 -7.68
N ASP A 61 7.54 -22.25 -7.46
CA ASP A 61 6.51 -21.90 -8.45
C ASP A 61 6.96 -20.79 -9.42
N GLY A 62 8.20 -20.30 -9.26
CA GLY A 62 8.80 -19.25 -10.05
C GLY A 62 8.39 -17.84 -9.64
N GLN A 63 7.57 -17.66 -8.59
CA GLN A 63 7.19 -16.36 -8.04
C GLN A 63 8.12 -15.93 -6.89
N ILE A 64 8.00 -14.69 -6.42
CA ILE A 64 8.70 -14.26 -5.21
C ILE A 64 8.05 -14.89 -3.97
N ASP A 65 8.83 -15.64 -3.19
CA ASP A 65 8.43 -16.09 -1.85
C ASP A 65 8.46 -14.88 -0.89
N ARG A 66 7.27 -14.31 -0.68
CA ARG A 66 7.05 -13.17 0.22
C ARG A 66 7.43 -13.46 1.68
N LYS A 67 7.42 -14.71 2.12
CA LYS A 67 7.84 -15.07 3.48
C LYS A 67 9.36 -14.98 3.60
N VAL A 68 10.09 -15.47 2.59
CA VAL A 68 11.56 -15.36 2.53
C VAL A 68 11.98 -13.90 2.36
N LEU A 69 11.38 -13.18 1.40
CA LEU A 69 11.65 -11.76 1.19
C LEU A 69 11.32 -10.94 2.45
N GLY A 70 10.16 -11.18 3.07
CA GLY A 70 9.76 -10.55 4.33
C GLY A 70 10.76 -10.77 5.46
N GLY A 71 11.32 -11.98 5.59
CA GLY A 71 12.39 -12.27 6.56
C GLY A 71 13.70 -11.51 6.31
N LYS A 72 13.94 -11.08 5.06
CA LYS A 72 15.13 -10.29 4.70
C LYS A 72 14.97 -8.81 5.02
N VAL A 73 13.76 -8.25 4.83
CA VAL A 73 13.50 -6.80 4.94
C VAL A 73 12.87 -6.37 6.28
N PHE A 74 12.13 -7.26 6.95
CA PHE A 74 11.40 -6.89 8.17
C PHE A 74 12.34 -6.54 9.32
N GLY A 75 12.12 -5.38 9.94
CA GLY A 75 12.98 -4.88 11.01
C GLY A 75 14.35 -4.37 10.56
N LYS A 76 14.59 -4.28 9.23
CA LYS A 76 15.85 -3.82 8.67
C LYS A 76 15.61 -2.62 7.72
N PRO A 77 15.77 -1.38 8.21
CA PRO A 77 15.41 -0.18 7.44
C PRO A 77 16.14 -0.02 6.11
N GLY A 78 17.40 -0.45 6.01
CA GLY A 78 18.17 -0.35 4.77
C GLY A 78 17.65 -1.26 3.67
N GLU A 79 17.39 -2.50 4.01
CA GLU A 79 16.86 -3.55 3.14
C GLU A 79 15.41 -3.28 2.75
N LEU A 80 14.59 -2.78 3.70
CA LEU A 80 13.25 -2.33 3.40
C LEU A 80 13.27 -1.17 2.40
N ARG A 81 14.18 -0.21 2.57
CA ARG A 81 14.34 0.91 1.64
C ARG A 81 14.73 0.43 0.24
N GLN A 82 15.69 -0.50 0.14
CA GLN A 82 16.07 -1.09 -1.16
C GLN A 82 14.87 -1.76 -1.84
N LEU A 83 14.06 -2.49 -1.09
CA LEU A 83 12.85 -3.11 -1.64
C LEU A 83 11.86 -2.06 -2.12
N THR A 84 11.60 -1.02 -1.32
CA THR A 84 10.64 0.03 -1.70
C THR A 84 11.13 0.85 -2.89
N ASP A 85 12.44 1.11 -2.99
CA ASP A 85 13.04 1.84 -4.12
C ASP A 85 12.86 1.07 -5.45
N ILE A 86 12.81 -0.27 -5.40
CA ILE A 86 12.52 -1.13 -6.56
C ILE A 86 11.01 -1.18 -6.84
N VAL A 87 10.20 -1.39 -5.80
CA VAL A 87 8.79 -1.77 -5.95
C VAL A 87 7.88 -0.56 -6.15
N TRP A 88 8.11 0.56 -5.48
CA TRP A 88 7.22 1.71 -5.53
C TRP A 88 7.08 2.34 -6.93
N PRO A 89 8.16 2.50 -7.72
CA PRO A 89 8.03 2.98 -9.10
C PRO A 89 7.13 2.07 -9.95
N GLU A 90 7.21 0.75 -9.75
CA GLU A 90 6.39 -0.20 -10.49
C GLU A 90 4.93 -0.20 -10.02
N ILE A 91 4.67 -0.06 -8.72
CA ILE A 91 3.30 0.15 -8.20
C ILE A 91 2.67 1.38 -8.84
N ARG A 92 3.39 2.51 -8.86
CA ARG A 92 2.90 3.74 -9.49
C ARG A 92 2.58 3.52 -10.96
N ARG A 93 3.47 2.86 -11.71
CA ARG A 93 3.25 2.54 -13.13
C ARG A 93 2.01 1.67 -13.34
N LEU A 94 1.79 0.66 -12.49
CA LEU A 94 0.59 -0.19 -12.55
C LEU A 94 -0.68 0.59 -12.23
N ALA A 95 -0.65 1.47 -11.22
CA ALA A 95 -1.78 2.32 -10.87
C ALA A 95 -2.15 3.27 -12.02
N GLU A 96 -1.16 3.93 -12.64
CA GLU A 96 -1.37 4.81 -13.79
C GLU A 96 -1.95 4.06 -15.00
N LEU A 97 -1.51 2.81 -15.23
CA LEU A 97 -2.06 1.95 -16.28
C LEU A 97 -3.53 1.58 -16.01
N GLU A 98 -3.88 1.21 -14.77
CA GLU A 98 -5.25 0.92 -14.38
C GLU A 98 -6.15 2.15 -14.51
N LEU A 99 -5.67 3.32 -14.07
CA LEU A 99 -6.35 4.60 -14.22
C LEU A 99 -6.63 4.93 -15.69
N ALA A 100 -5.64 4.79 -16.57
CA ALA A 100 -5.82 5.02 -18.00
C ALA A 100 -6.87 4.07 -18.60
N ALA A 101 -6.83 2.78 -18.22
CA ALA A 101 -7.80 1.80 -18.69
C ALA A 101 -9.22 2.06 -18.17
N ILE A 102 -9.37 2.59 -16.95
CA ILE A 102 -10.66 3.02 -16.41
C ILE A 102 -11.18 4.24 -17.15
N ALA A 103 -10.32 5.24 -17.39
CA ALA A 103 -10.68 6.46 -18.10
C ALA A 103 -11.19 6.18 -19.52
N ASP A 104 -10.56 5.25 -20.23
CA ASP A 104 -10.97 4.83 -21.58
C ASP A 104 -12.37 4.18 -21.58
N ARG A 105 -12.67 3.35 -20.57
CA ARG A 105 -13.97 2.66 -20.44
C ARG A 105 -15.09 3.53 -19.88
N ASN A 106 -14.77 4.38 -18.92
CA ASN A 106 -15.72 5.25 -18.24
C ASN A 106 -15.05 6.59 -17.87
N PRO A 107 -15.12 7.58 -18.77
CA PRO A 107 -14.57 8.91 -18.54
C PRO A 107 -15.16 9.63 -17.32
N GLU A 108 -16.34 9.24 -16.83
CA GLU A 108 -17.01 9.85 -15.68
C GLU A 108 -16.83 9.04 -14.38
N ALA A 109 -15.96 8.03 -14.37
CA ALA A 109 -15.70 7.21 -13.18
C ALA A 109 -15.15 8.05 -12.02
N ILE A 110 -15.56 7.68 -10.81
CA ILE A 110 -14.89 8.06 -9.57
C ILE A 110 -14.02 6.88 -9.16
N VAL A 111 -12.72 7.11 -9.05
CA VAL A 111 -11.72 6.12 -8.65
C VAL A 111 -11.21 6.46 -7.26
N VAL A 112 -11.11 5.45 -6.41
CA VAL A 112 -10.45 5.53 -5.11
C VAL A 112 -9.17 4.71 -5.18
N LEU A 113 -8.03 5.38 -5.11
CA LEU A 113 -6.71 4.74 -4.96
C LEU A 113 -6.42 4.60 -3.46
N GLU A 114 -6.57 3.39 -2.91
CA GLU A 114 -6.21 3.10 -1.52
C GLU A 114 -4.71 2.86 -1.42
N ALA A 115 -4.00 3.70 -0.65
CA ALA A 115 -2.56 3.55 -0.42
C ALA A 115 -2.18 3.92 1.02
N ALA A 116 -1.72 2.94 1.81
CA ALA A 116 -1.28 3.18 3.19
C ALA A 116 0.00 4.03 3.26
N VAL A 117 0.86 3.91 2.26
CA VAL A 117 2.18 4.57 2.16
C VAL A 117 2.17 5.77 1.21
N LEU A 118 0.99 6.37 0.97
CA LEU A 118 0.79 7.42 -0.05
C LEU A 118 1.85 8.54 0.02
N PHE A 119 2.05 9.10 1.21
CA PHE A 119 2.98 10.21 1.43
C PHE A 119 4.43 9.73 1.46
N GLU A 120 4.67 8.57 2.08
CA GLU A 120 5.99 7.96 2.14
C GLU A 120 6.55 7.65 0.74
N ALA A 121 5.66 7.30 -0.20
CA ALA A 121 6.00 6.93 -1.57
C ALA A 121 5.93 8.10 -2.58
N GLY A 122 5.51 9.29 -2.17
CA GLY A 122 5.43 10.46 -3.06
C GLY A 122 4.36 10.32 -4.15
N TRP A 123 3.20 9.74 -3.80
CA TRP A 123 2.11 9.42 -4.74
C TRP A 123 0.92 10.39 -4.65
N GLU A 124 1.10 11.51 -3.96
CA GLU A 124 0.10 12.56 -3.81
C GLU A 124 -0.38 13.12 -5.16
N ASP A 125 0.50 13.12 -6.17
CA ASP A 125 0.26 13.66 -7.50
C ASP A 125 -0.52 12.72 -8.43
N ILE A 126 -0.82 11.49 -8.01
CA ILE A 126 -1.61 10.53 -8.79
C ILE A 126 -3.09 10.93 -8.85
N GLY A 127 -3.60 11.56 -7.78
CA GLY A 127 -5.02 11.94 -7.65
C GLY A 127 -5.26 13.44 -7.58
N GLU A 128 -6.51 13.87 -7.79
CA GLU A 128 -6.88 15.28 -7.62
C GLU A 128 -7.26 15.64 -6.18
N GLU A 129 -7.58 14.63 -5.37
CA GLU A 129 -7.92 14.80 -3.95
C GLU A 129 -7.22 13.74 -3.11
N ILE A 130 -6.81 14.14 -1.90
CA ILE A 130 -6.26 13.24 -0.89
C ILE A 130 -7.23 13.19 0.28
N TRP A 131 -7.72 12.01 0.59
CA TRP A 131 -8.61 11.78 1.72
C TRP A 131 -7.86 10.98 2.77
N VAL A 132 -7.77 11.53 3.99
CA VAL A 132 -7.03 10.92 5.09
C VAL A 132 -8.01 10.45 6.15
N LEU A 133 -8.05 9.14 6.37
CA LEU A 133 -8.81 8.57 7.48
C LEU A 133 -7.95 8.53 8.72
N THR A 134 -8.39 9.26 9.74
CA THR A 134 -7.77 9.31 11.05
C THR A 134 -8.67 8.71 12.10
N VAL A 135 -8.04 8.23 13.16
CA VAL A 135 -8.69 7.81 14.40
C VAL A 135 -7.74 8.13 15.54
N ASP A 136 -8.25 8.36 16.74
CA ASP A 136 -7.38 8.55 17.90
C ASP A 136 -6.53 7.31 18.18
N ARG A 137 -5.34 7.53 18.76
CA ARG A 137 -4.33 6.48 18.96
C ARG A 137 -4.86 5.31 19.79
N GLU A 138 -5.61 5.57 20.86
CA GLU A 138 -6.13 4.50 21.73
C GLU A 138 -7.16 3.64 21.00
N THR A 139 -8.04 4.26 20.19
CA THR A 139 -8.97 3.51 19.35
C THR A 139 -8.25 2.69 18.29
N ALA A 140 -7.19 3.21 17.65
CA ALA A 140 -6.36 2.44 16.72
C ALA A 140 -5.75 1.22 17.42
N ILE A 141 -5.21 1.41 18.64
CA ILE A 141 -4.64 0.34 19.45
C ILE A 141 -5.69 -0.73 19.76
N ALA A 142 -6.83 -0.34 20.32
CA ALA A 142 -7.88 -1.26 20.71
C ALA A 142 -8.41 -2.08 19.52
N ARG A 143 -8.65 -1.43 18.37
CA ARG A 143 -9.10 -2.10 17.14
C ARG A 143 -8.07 -3.09 16.60
N SER A 144 -6.80 -2.68 16.54
CA SER A 144 -5.71 -3.52 16.04
C SER A 144 -5.50 -4.75 16.93
N MET A 145 -5.47 -4.57 18.26
CA MET A 145 -5.36 -5.68 19.21
C MET A 145 -6.51 -6.68 19.05
N ALA A 146 -7.75 -6.19 18.95
CA ALA A 146 -8.93 -7.04 18.81
C ALA A 146 -8.97 -7.80 17.46
N ARG A 147 -8.54 -7.17 16.37
CA ARG A 147 -8.56 -7.76 15.03
C ARG A 147 -7.41 -8.74 14.80
N ASP A 148 -6.19 -8.35 15.17
CA ASP A 148 -4.97 -9.07 14.79
C ASP A 148 -4.47 -10.01 15.92
N ASN A 149 -5.12 -9.98 17.10
CA ASN A 149 -4.73 -10.75 18.28
C ASN A 149 -3.25 -10.57 18.66
N VAL A 150 -2.81 -9.31 18.68
CA VAL A 150 -1.43 -8.89 18.97
C VAL A 150 -1.37 -8.08 20.27
N PRO A 151 -0.25 -8.14 21.01
CA PRO A 151 -0.09 -7.36 22.23
C PRO A 151 0.08 -5.86 21.93
N ARG A 152 -0.29 -5.02 22.90
CA ARG A 152 -0.30 -3.56 22.78
C ARG A 152 1.05 -2.99 22.33
N ASP A 153 2.15 -3.48 22.88
CA ASP A 153 3.51 -3.04 22.56
C ASP A 153 3.88 -3.27 21.08
N ALA A 154 3.37 -4.35 20.47
CA ALA A 154 3.56 -4.61 19.05
C ALA A 154 2.76 -3.64 18.18
N VAL A 155 1.57 -3.24 18.63
CA VAL A 155 0.73 -2.25 17.94
C VAL A 155 1.33 -0.85 18.05
N GLU A 156 1.80 -0.46 19.23
CA GLU A 156 2.45 0.83 19.47
C GLU A 156 3.69 0.97 18.59
N ARG A 157 4.54 -0.06 18.52
CA ARG A 157 5.70 -0.08 17.60
C ARG A 157 5.32 0.14 16.13
N ARG A 158 4.20 -0.41 15.67
CA ARG A 158 3.70 -0.21 14.30
C ARG A 158 3.16 1.20 14.08
N LEU A 159 2.48 1.77 15.07
CA LEU A 159 2.00 3.15 15.00
C LEU A 159 3.17 4.14 14.96
N ASP A 160 4.21 3.88 15.74
CA ASP A 160 5.39 4.75 15.85
C ASP A 160 6.28 4.69 14.60
N SER A 161 6.14 3.64 13.77
CA SER A 161 6.83 3.53 12.48
C SER A 161 6.08 4.19 11.32
N GLN A 162 4.89 4.76 11.55
CA GLN A 162 4.07 5.42 10.53
C GLN A 162 4.09 6.94 10.74
N LEU A 163 3.80 7.71 9.69
CA LEU A 163 3.50 9.13 9.85
C LEU A 163 2.30 9.32 10.80
N SER A 164 2.44 10.28 11.72
CA SER A 164 1.39 10.64 12.67
C SER A 164 0.17 11.23 11.96
N ASN A 165 -0.99 11.21 12.62
CA ASN A 165 -2.20 11.83 12.07
C ASN A 165 -1.97 13.31 11.75
N GLU A 166 -1.29 14.05 12.65
CA GLU A 166 -0.99 15.47 12.46
C GLU A 166 -0.21 15.72 11.16
N VAL A 167 0.83 14.94 10.91
CA VAL A 167 1.66 15.04 9.70
C VAL A 167 0.87 14.64 8.45
N ARG A 168 -0.04 13.65 8.54
CA ARG A 168 -0.87 13.24 7.39
C ARG A 168 -1.94 14.28 7.03
N THR A 169 -2.33 15.14 7.97
CA THR A 169 -3.43 16.11 7.78
C THR A 169 -2.96 17.56 7.61
N SER A 170 -1.65 17.82 7.68
CA SER A 170 -1.06 19.15 7.49
C SER A 170 -0.90 19.50 6.02
#